data_AF-A0A8D5ZJV2-F1
#
_entry.id   AF-A0A8D5ZJV2-F1
#
_cell.length_a   1.000
_cell.length_b   1.000
_cell.length_c   1.000
_cell.angle_alpha   90.00
_cell.angle_beta   90.00
_cell.angle_gamma   90.00
#
_symmetry.space_group_name_H-M   'P 1'
#
loop_
_entity.id
_entity.type
_entity.pdbx_description
1 polymer ?
#
loop_
_entity_poly.entity_id
_entity_poly.type
_entity_poly.pdbx_seq_one_letter_code
_entity_poly.pdbx_strand_id
1 'polypeptide(L)'
;MNVANRIRQTLSAWPGVSEAPHRFGGIEFRYGGKELGHLHEDRLADLPFSRSVHDQLVANGEAEPHHIYPDSGWVSVWIRKEEDVDRVIRLFRMQYDRLVKKSASRNKRTDLVYRKQISHHESGGSFRAPEHR
;
A
#
# COMPACT_ATOMS: atom_id res chain seq x y z
N MET A 1 -0.84 13.31 23.94
CA MET A 1 -0.97 12.95 22.51
C MET A 1 -1.99 11.84 22.43
N ASN A 2 -3.08 11.95 21.66
CA ASN A 2 -3.98 10.81 21.48
C ASN A 2 -3.26 9.74 20.62
N VAL A 3 -3.42 8.46 20.96
CA VAL A 3 -2.90 7.29 20.25
C VAL A 3 -3.11 7.38 18.72
N ALA A 4 -4.31 7.78 18.27
CA ALA A 4 -4.60 7.95 16.85
C ALA A 4 -3.65 8.93 16.16
N ASN A 5 -3.25 10.00 16.85
CA ASN A 5 -2.33 11.01 16.30
C ASN A 5 -0.92 10.43 16.11
N ARG A 6 -0.46 9.54 17.00
CA ARG A 6 0.86 8.90 16.85
C ARG A 6 0.89 7.98 15.63
N ILE A 7 -0.16 7.19 15.42
CA ILE A 7 -0.30 6.35 14.23
C ILE A 7 -0.33 7.23 12.99
N ARG A 8 -1.25 8.19 12.95
CA ARG A 8 -1.43 9.12 11.83
C ARG A 8 -0.13 9.83 11.43
N GLN A 9 0.56 10.45 12.40
CA GLN A 9 1.83 11.14 12.14
C GLN A 9 2.91 10.19 11.59
N THR A 10 2.98 8.97 12.11
CA THR A 10 3.94 7.96 11.65
C THR A 10 3.66 7.55 10.21
N LEU A 11 2.39 7.26 9.88
CA LEU A 11 2.00 6.81 8.54
C LEU A 11 2.15 7.92 7.50
N SER A 12 1.77 9.15 7.84
CA SER A 12 1.84 10.30 6.93
C SER A 12 3.27 10.78 6.68
N ALA A 13 4.23 10.38 7.51
CA ALA A 13 5.65 10.59 7.25
C ALA A 13 6.23 9.61 6.22
N TRP A 14 5.52 8.55 5.84
CA TRP A 14 6.02 7.58 4.86
C TRP A 14 5.94 8.13 3.43
N PRO A 15 7.00 8.00 2.62
CA PRO A 15 7.01 8.52 1.25
C PRO A 15 5.85 7.98 0.39
N GLY A 16 5.08 8.89 -0.18
CA GLY A 16 3.96 8.56 -1.06
C GLY A 16 2.69 8.09 -0.35
N VAL A 17 2.62 8.18 0.98
CA VAL A 17 1.38 7.98 1.73
C VAL A 17 0.55 9.27 1.74
N SER A 18 -0.75 9.15 1.52
CA SER A 18 -1.73 10.23 1.63
C SER A 18 -2.87 9.83 2.54
N GLU A 19 -3.47 10.82 3.21
CA GLU A 19 -4.69 10.64 4.01
C GLU A 19 -5.93 11.05 3.21
N ALA A 20 -7.06 10.38 3.47
CA ALA A 20 -8.37 10.83 3.02
C ALA A 20 -9.46 10.44 4.03
N PRO A 21 -10.61 11.13 4.03
CA PRO A 21 -11.78 10.68 4.80
C PRO A 21 -12.24 9.31 4.31
N HIS A 22 -12.51 8.38 5.22
CA HIS A 22 -13.05 7.08 4.86
C HIS A 22 -14.59 7.13 4.80
N ARG A 23 -15.20 6.45 3.81
CA ARG A 23 -16.66 6.51 3.53
C ARG A 23 -17.55 6.00 4.67
N PHE A 24 -16.99 5.25 5.60
CA PHE A 24 -17.68 4.72 6.78
C PHE A 24 -17.26 5.44 8.08
N GLY A 25 -16.71 6.66 7.94
CA GLY A 25 -16.11 7.39 9.04
C GLY A 25 -14.66 6.98 9.29
N GLY A 26 -13.90 7.88 9.92
CA GLY A 26 -12.47 7.69 10.17
C GLY A 26 -11.56 8.24 9.06
N ILE A 27 -10.29 7.87 9.12
CA ILE A 27 -9.24 8.31 8.19
C ILE A 27 -8.66 7.09 7.49
N GLU A 28 -8.67 7.08 6.16
CA GLU A 28 -7.97 6.10 5.35
C GLU A 28 -6.58 6.59 4.94
N PHE A 29 -5.64 5.65 4.89
CA PHE A 29 -4.27 5.88 4.43
C PHE A 29 -4.07 5.16 3.11
N ARG A 30 -3.48 5.86 2.13
CA ARG A 30 -3.32 5.34 0.77
C ARG A 30 -1.88 5.48 0.31
N TYR A 31 -1.40 4.52 -0.50
CA TYR A 31 -0.16 4.64 -1.26
C TYR A 31 -0.44 4.45 -2.75
N GLY A 32 -0.07 5.45 -3.57
CA GLY A 32 -0.28 5.39 -5.02
C GLY A 32 -1.74 5.13 -5.40
N GLY A 33 -2.68 5.74 -4.66
CA GLY A 33 -4.13 5.58 -4.86
C GLY A 33 -4.73 4.28 -4.32
N LYS A 34 -3.96 3.41 -3.66
CA LYS A 34 -4.45 2.16 -3.07
C LYS A 34 -4.47 2.23 -1.55
N GLU A 35 -5.55 1.74 -0.95
CA GLU A 35 -5.71 1.73 0.50
C GLU A 35 -4.70 0.79 1.18
N LEU A 36 -4.06 1.31 2.23
CA LEU A 36 -3.23 0.57 3.16
C LEU A 36 -4.04 0.06 4.36
N GLY A 37 -5.09 0.80 4.72
CA GLY A 37 -6.01 0.56 5.83
C GLY A 37 -6.60 1.88 6.32
N HIS A 38 -7.49 1.82 7.30
CA HIS A 38 -8.11 3.00 7.90
C HIS A 38 -8.24 2.88 9.41
N LEU A 39 -8.35 4.04 10.07
CA LEU A 39 -8.57 4.16 11.51
C LEU A 39 -9.99 4.66 11.78
N HIS A 40 -10.68 3.97 12.68
CA HIS A 40 -11.88 4.44 13.34
C HIS A 40 -11.48 5.10 14.66
N GLU A 41 -11.24 6.42 14.59
CA GLU A 41 -10.80 7.25 15.73
C GLU A 41 -9.52 6.68 16.38
N ASP A 42 -9.55 6.46 17.70
CA ASP A 42 -8.45 5.94 18.51
C ASP A 42 -8.65 4.49 18.96
N ARG A 43 -9.67 3.80 18.43
CA ARG A 43 -10.11 2.51 18.97
C ARG A 43 -9.85 1.31 18.08
N LEU A 44 -9.83 1.52 16.76
CA LEU A 44 -9.82 0.41 15.82
C LEU A 44 -9.09 0.77 14.53
N ALA A 45 -8.28 -0.16 14.05
CA ALA A 45 -7.65 -0.12 12.75
C ALA A 45 -8.11 -1.31 11.90
N ASP A 46 -8.53 -1.05 10.66
CA ASP A 46 -8.93 -2.08 9.71
C ASP A 46 -7.99 -2.07 8.51
N LEU A 47 -7.47 -3.25 8.14
CA LEU A 47 -6.42 -3.39 7.12
C LEU A 47 -6.71 -4.52 6.11
N PRO A 48 -6.60 -4.25 4.79
CA PRO A 48 -6.86 -5.24 3.74
C PRO A 48 -5.65 -6.14 3.43
N PHE A 49 -5.68 -7.41 3.83
CA PHE A 49 -4.68 -8.42 3.47
C PHE A 49 -5.17 -9.42 2.42
N SER A 50 -4.26 -10.25 1.89
CA SER A 50 -4.67 -11.47 1.18
C SER A 50 -5.12 -12.51 2.20
N ARG A 51 -5.98 -13.45 1.80
CA ARG A 51 -6.53 -14.44 2.73
C ARG A 51 -5.45 -15.23 3.49
N SER A 52 -4.40 -15.68 2.81
CA SER A 52 -3.30 -16.39 3.46
C SER A 52 -2.55 -15.56 4.51
N VAL A 53 -2.40 -14.25 4.32
CA VAL A 53 -1.73 -13.38 5.32
C VAL A 53 -2.69 -13.06 6.46
N HIS A 54 -3.96 -12.82 6.16
CA HIS A 54 -5.02 -12.71 7.16
C HIS A 54 -5.01 -13.91 8.11
N ASP A 55 -5.05 -15.13 7.57
CA ASP A 55 -5.14 -16.36 8.39
C ASP A 55 -3.92 -16.51 9.32
N GLN A 56 -2.73 -16.12 8.85
CA GLN A 56 -1.51 -16.11 9.66
C GLN A 56 -1.56 -15.07 10.79
N LEU A 57 -1.98 -13.84 10.48
CA LEU A 57 -2.09 -12.77 11.47
C LEU A 57 -3.10 -13.11 12.58
N VAL A 58 -4.22 -13.72 12.20
CA VAL A 58 -5.24 -14.19 13.15
C VAL A 58 -4.72 -15.34 13.99
N ALA A 59 -4.10 -16.36 13.37
CA ALA A 59 -3.54 -17.51 14.10
C ALA A 59 -2.45 -17.10 15.11
N ASN A 60 -1.66 -16.08 14.79
CA ASN A 60 -0.61 -15.55 15.68
C ASN A 60 -1.14 -14.59 16.76
N GLY A 61 -2.43 -14.26 16.75
CA GLY A 61 -3.01 -13.27 17.66
C GLY A 61 -2.50 -11.84 17.41
N GLU A 62 -2.01 -11.56 16.21
CA GLU A 62 -1.56 -10.23 15.79
C GLU A 62 -2.73 -9.34 15.36
N ALA A 63 -3.82 -9.93 14.89
CA ALA A 63 -5.06 -9.23 14.57
C ALA A 63 -6.28 -10.15 14.77
N GLU A 64 -7.48 -9.55 14.75
CA GLU A 64 -8.75 -10.28 14.74
C GLU A 64 -9.34 -10.29 13.32
N PRO A 65 -10.21 -11.27 12.98
CA PRO A 65 -11.02 -11.18 11.77
C PRO A 65 -11.79 -9.85 11.73
N HIS A 66 -11.99 -9.29 10.54
CA HIS A 66 -12.66 -7.99 10.42
C HIS A 66 -14.05 -8.02 11.07
N HIS A 67 -14.32 -7.07 11.96
CA HIS A 67 -15.50 -7.08 12.83
C HIS A 67 -16.86 -7.08 12.08
N ILE A 68 -16.92 -6.55 10.85
CA ILE A 68 -18.11 -6.60 9.97
C ILE A 68 -17.99 -7.65 8.86
N TYR A 69 -16.78 -8.02 8.45
CA TYR A 69 -16.52 -8.84 7.27
C TYR A 69 -15.55 -9.99 7.60
N PRO A 70 -15.89 -10.86 8.56
CA PRO A 70 -14.96 -11.84 9.13
C PRO A 70 -14.46 -12.86 8.11
N ASP A 71 -15.23 -13.13 7.05
CA ASP A 71 -14.86 -14.08 5.99
C ASP A 71 -14.04 -13.46 4.86
N SER A 72 -13.68 -12.18 4.98
CA SER A 72 -12.86 -11.49 3.99
C SER A 72 -11.34 -11.70 4.23
N GLY A 73 -10.50 -10.97 3.49
CA GLY A 73 -9.06 -10.85 3.79
C GLY A 73 -8.73 -9.69 4.73
N TRP A 74 -9.73 -8.97 5.22
CA TRP A 74 -9.53 -7.84 6.13
C TRP A 74 -9.34 -8.31 7.55
N VAL A 75 -8.46 -7.61 8.27
CA VAL A 75 -8.25 -7.79 9.70
C VAL A 75 -8.62 -6.52 10.45
N SER A 76 -9.03 -6.68 11.70
CA SER A 76 -9.30 -5.62 12.67
C SER A 76 -8.26 -5.69 13.80
N VAL A 77 -7.76 -4.53 14.25
CA VAL A 77 -6.91 -4.41 15.44
C VAL A 77 -7.52 -3.38 16.38
N TRP A 78 -8.03 -3.87 17.52
CA TRP A 78 -8.49 -3.00 18.59
C TRP A 78 -7.31 -2.35 19.30
N ILE A 79 -7.38 -1.04 19.48
CA ILE A 79 -6.37 -0.22 20.13
C ILE A 79 -6.83 0.03 21.56
N ARG A 80 -6.30 -0.75 22.50
CA ARG A 80 -6.68 -0.69 23.92
C ARG A 80 -5.55 -0.19 24.80
N LYS A 81 -4.30 -0.32 24.35
CA LYS A 81 -3.08 0.06 25.07
C LYS A 81 -1.97 0.49 24.10
N GLU A 82 -0.91 1.08 24.62
CA GLU A 82 0.20 1.61 23.83
C GLU A 82 0.89 0.54 22.96
N GLU A 83 0.96 -0.72 23.41
CA GLU A 83 1.58 -1.80 22.63
C GLU A 83 0.77 -2.13 21.35
N ASP A 84 -0.52 -1.80 21.32
CA ASP A 84 -1.36 -1.99 20.14
C ASP A 84 -1.01 -0.96 19.05
N VAL A 85 -0.47 0.21 19.44
CA VAL A 85 -0.02 1.26 18.50
C VAL A 85 1.09 0.75 17.62
N ASP A 86 2.12 0.18 18.24
CA ASP A 86 3.27 -0.35 17.52
C ASP A 86 2.84 -1.54 16.64
N ARG A 87 1.87 -2.33 17.09
CA ARG A 87 1.26 -3.42 16.31
C ARG A 87 0.54 -2.89 15.08
N VAL A 88 -0.31 -1.89 15.22
CA VAL A 88 -1.01 -1.25 14.09
C VAL A 88 0.01 -0.70 13.08
N ILE A 89 1.02 0.04 13.54
CA ILE A 89 2.07 0.61 12.67
C ILE A 89 2.83 -0.50 11.92
N ARG A 90 3.15 -1.62 12.58
CA ARG A 90 3.79 -2.78 11.92
C ARG A 90 2.92 -3.36 10.81
N LEU A 91 1.62 -3.53 11.04
CA LEU A 91 0.70 -4.07 10.02
C LEU A 91 0.53 -3.12 8.83
N PHE A 92 0.43 -1.80 9.09
CA PHE A 92 0.47 -0.79 8.02
C PHE A 92 1.79 -0.85 7.25
N ARG A 93 2.92 -1.12 7.92
CA ARG A 93 4.23 -1.21 7.26
C ARG A 93 4.29 -2.40 6.30
N MET A 94 3.74 -3.55 6.69
CA MET A 94 3.62 -4.71 5.80
C MET A 94 2.84 -4.37 4.52
N GLN A 95 1.76 -3.60 4.64
CA GLN A 95 0.96 -3.13 3.50
C GLN A 95 1.73 -2.16 2.61
N TYR A 96 2.42 -1.20 3.23
CA TYR A 96 3.23 -0.22 2.55
C TYR A 96 4.33 -0.89 1.73
N ASP A 97 5.14 -1.77 2.36
CA ASP A 97 6.25 -2.46 1.71
C ASP A 97 5.77 -3.35 0.55
N ARG A 98 4.62 -4.02 0.71
CA ARG A 98 3.96 -4.78 -0.37
C ARG A 98 3.64 -3.90 -1.57
N LEU A 99 3.06 -2.72 -1.36
CA LEU A 99 2.67 -1.82 -2.44
C LEU A 99 3.87 -1.11 -3.08
N VAL A 100 4.87 -0.71 -2.31
CA VAL A 100 6.13 -0.14 -2.81
C VAL A 100 6.89 -1.16 -3.67
N LYS A 101 6.99 -2.41 -3.22
CA LYS A 101 7.61 -3.48 -4.04
C LYS A 101 6.84 -3.69 -5.34
N LYS A 102 5.50 -3.64 -5.29
CA LYS A 102 4.65 -3.78 -6.47
C LYS A 102 4.79 -2.59 -7.44
N SER A 103 4.87 -1.35 -6.96
CA SER A 103 5.11 -0.17 -7.81
C SER A 103 6.49 -0.22 -8.46
N ALA A 104 7.54 -0.54 -7.71
CA ALA A 104 8.89 -0.68 -8.25
C ALA A 104 8.99 -1.77 -9.33
N SER A 105 8.36 -2.94 -9.12
CA SER A 105 8.35 -4.02 -10.12
C SER A 105 7.63 -3.63 -11.41
N ARG A 106 6.58 -2.82 -11.31
CA ARG A 106 5.81 -2.33 -12.46
C ARG A 106 6.60 -1.31 -13.27
N ASN A 107 7.30 -0.39 -12.60
CA ASN A 107 8.18 0.58 -13.27
C ASN A 107 9.33 -0.11 -14.00
N LYS A 108 9.98 -1.12 -13.38
CA LYS A 108 11.02 -1.92 -14.05
C LYS A 108 10.51 -2.61 -15.32
N ARG A 109 9.27 -3.12 -15.29
CA ARG A 109 8.63 -3.76 -16.45
C ARG A 109 8.35 -2.75 -17.57
N THR A 110 7.83 -1.56 -17.25
CA THR A 110 7.57 -0.52 -18.25
C THR A 110 8.88 -0.04 -18.91
N ASP A 111 9.94 0.15 -18.13
CA ASP A 111 11.24 0.57 -18.63
C ASP A 111 11.86 -0.47 -19.57
N LEU A 112 11.73 -1.75 -19.24
CA LEU A 112 12.23 -2.85 -20.07
C LEU A 112 11.49 -2.95 -21.42
N VAL A 113 10.16 -2.79 -21.41
CA VAL A 113 9.36 -2.78 -22.65
C VAL A 113 9.75 -1.61 -23.54
N TYR A 114 9.89 -0.40 -22.96
CA TYR A 114 10.29 0.79 -23.70
C TYR A 114 11.66 0.64 -24.36
N ARG A 115 12.66 0.11 -23.62
CA ARG A 115 14.00 -0.16 -24.17
C ARG A 115 13.99 -1.17 -25.32
N LYS A 116 13.22 -2.26 -25.19
CA LYS A 116 13.12 -3.28 -26.25
C LYS A 116 12.53 -2.70 -27.54
N GLN A 117 11.54 -1.80 -27.42
CA GLN A 117 10.91 -1.16 -28.58
C GLN A 117 11.87 -0.23 -29.34
N ILE A 118 12.72 0.53 -28.64
CA ILE A 118 13.74 1.40 -29.27
C ILE A 118 14.82 0.57 -29.97
N SER A 119 15.33 -0.49 -29.33
CA SER A 119 16.38 -1.33 -29.93
C SER A 119 15.94 -2.07 -31.20
N HIS A 120 14.64 -2.35 -31.37
CA HIS A 120 14.11 -2.89 -32.63
C HIS A 120 13.95 -1.84 -33.74
N HIS A 121 13.87 -0.55 -33.40
CA HIS A 121 13.76 0.53 -34.38
C HIS A 121 15.12 0.96 -34.95
N GLU A 122 16.20 0.84 -34.17
CA GLU A 122 17.55 1.23 -34.60
C GLU A 122 18.27 0.19 -35.47
N SER A 123 17.72 -1.03 -35.61
CA SER A 123 18.29 -2.09 -36.47
C SER A 123 17.82 -2.06 -37.94
N GLY A 124 17.08 -1.04 -38.36
CA GLY A 124 16.50 -0.95 -39.71
C GLY A 124 16.67 0.40 -40.40
N GLY A 125 17.74 0.56 -41.18
CA GLY A 125 17.75 1.45 -42.34
C GLY A 125 18.64 2.69 -42.25
N SER A 126 19.71 2.68 -43.04
CA SER A 126 20.41 3.88 -43.50
C SER A 126 19.42 4.82 -44.20
N PHE A 127 19.01 5.89 -43.52
CA PHE A 127 18.36 7.02 -44.17
C PHE A 127 19.41 7.78 -44.98
N ARG A 128 19.41 7.59 -46.30
CA ARG A 128 20.00 8.56 -47.22
C ARG A 128 19.13 9.80 -47.21
N ALA A 129 19.71 10.94 -46.84
CA ALA A 129 19.07 12.25 -46.97
C ALA A 129 18.80 12.54 -48.46
N PRO A 130 17.66 13.17 -48.82
CA PRO A 130 17.46 13.64 -50.18
C PRO A 130 18.26 14.93 -50.38
N GLU A 131 19.08 14.96 -51.43
CA GLU A 131 19.75 16.18 -51.87
C GLU A 131 18.72 17.19 -52.38
N HIS A 132 18.91 18.44 -51.95
CA HIS A 132 18.18 19.61 -52.40
C HIS A 132 18.32 19.81 -53.92
N ARG A 133 17.22 20.18 -54.57
CA ARG A 133 17.23 20.90 -55.84
C ARG A 133 16.16 21.99 -55.84
#